data_AF-A0A317K4Z8-F1
#
_entry.id   AF-A0A317K4Z8-F1
#
_cell.length_a   1.000
_cell.length_b   1.000
_cell.length_c   1.000
_cell.angle_alpha   90.00
_cell.angle_beta   90.00
_cell.angle_gamma   90.00
#
_symmetry.space_group_name_H-M   'P 1'
#
loop_
_entity.id
_entity.type
_entity.pdbx_description
1 polymer ?
#
loop_
_entity_poly.entity_id
_entity_poly.type
_entity_poly.pdbx_seq_one_letter_code
_entity_poly.pdbx_strand_id
1 'polypeptide(L)'
;GGRALPEALVDAWPAYLAYVITFAIAGQVWLGHHNIWRYVVRVDQMLLVFNLLLLLFVAAIPFTADLLADNLRGSAAEQRLTAALYLGTVLGEAVCFNLIWWCARRHRLLHPDLDPQLTRAIAHRLLLRPLLYLVAFAFVFVHPVLSLFLYLVLVVLYLIRGPGTLPSAATTAEDRSAT
;
A
#
# COMPACT_ATOMS: atom_id res chain seq x y z
N GLY A 1 34.61 23.53 -3.39
CA GLY A 1 35.50 22.46 -2.89
C GLY A 1 34.85 21.13 -3.20
N GLY A 2 35.33 20.44 -4.23
CA GLY A 2 34.79 19.14 -4.62
C GLY A 2 35.27 18.09 -3.63
N ARG A 3 34.36 17.57 -2.78
CA ARG A 3 34.60 16.28 -2.11
C ARG A 3 34.85 15.25 -3.21
N ALA A 4 35.84 14.37 -3.01
CA ALA A 4 36.10 13.31 -3.96
C ALA A 4 34.81 12.48 -4.10
N LEU A 5 34.36 12.26 -5.34
CA LEU A 5 33.12 11.53 -5.67
C LEU A 5 32.93 10.24 -4.84
N PRO A 6 33.99 9.45 -4.52
CA PRO A 6 33.87 8.26 -3.68
C PRO A 6 33.44 8.55 -2.23
N GLU A 7 33.97 9.61 -1.60
CA GLU A 7 33.61 9.99 -0.23
C GLU A 7 32.16 10.50 -0.17
N ALA A 8 31.74 11.26 -1.18
CA ALA A 8 30.36 11.73 -1.29
C ALA A 8 29.34 10.59 -1.48
N LEU A 9 29.72 9.49 -2.14
CA LEU A 9 28.88 8.29 -2.27
C LEU A 9 28.77 7.52 -0.95
N VAL A 10 29.87 7.41 -0.19
CA VAL A 10 29.85 6.74 1.13
C VAL A 10 29.02 7.55 2.14
N ASP A 11 29.15 8.88 2.13
CA ASP A 11 28.36 9.77 3.00
C ASP A 11 26.87 9.80 2.64
N ALA A 12 26.48 9.35 1.44
CA ALA A 12 25.09 9.29 0.98
C ALA A 12 24.31 8.05 1.47
N TRP A 13 24.86 7.26 2.39
CA TRP A 13 24.19 6.08 2.95
C TRP A 13 22.75 6.30 3.47
N PRO A 14 22.37 7.47 4.06
CA PRO A 14 20.98 7.68 4.49
C PRO A 14 20.02 7.77 3.31
N ALA A 15 20.48 8.30 2.17
CA ALA A 15 19.68 8.39 0.95
C ALA A 15 19.46 7.01 0.33
N TYR A 16 20.47 6.13 0.36
CA TYR A 16 20.30 4.74 -0.07
C TYR A 16 19.30 3.99 0.81
N LEU A 17 19.35 4.19 2.13
CA LEU A 17 18.39 3.59 3.04
C LEU A 17 16.96 4.08 2.77
N ALA A 18 16.78 5.39 2.60
CA ALA A 18 15.49 5.98 2.25
C ALA A 18 14.95 5.40 0.92
N TYR A 19 15.82 5.28 -0.11
CA TYR A 19 15.47 4.66 -1.38
C TYR A 19 15.00 3.21 -1.22
N VAL A 20 15.72 2.37 -0.47
CA VAL A 20 15.35 0.97 -0.23
C VAL A 20 14.02 0.86 0.51
N ILE A 21 13.77 1.71 1.50
CA ILE A 21 12.50 1.75 2.23
C ILE A 21 11.35 2.13 1.29
N THR A 22 11.52 3.19 0.50
CA THR A 22 10.53 3.64 -0.47
C THR A 22 10.24 2.57 -1.53
N PHE A 23 11.26 1.89 -2.03
CA PHE A 23 11.11 0.75 -2.93
C PHE A 23 10.35 -0.41 -2.27
N ALA A 24 10.64 -0.75 -1.02
CA ALA A 24 9.94 -1.80 -0.29
C ALA A 24 8.45 -1.48 -0.10
N ILE A 25 8.11 -0.21 0.16
CA ILE A 25 6.71 0.27 0.25
C ILE A 25 6.00 0.08 -1.10
N ALA A 26 6.61 0.54 -2.20
CA ALA A 26 6.05 0.37 -3.54
C ALA A 26 5.90 -1.12 -3.92
N GLY A 27 6.90 -1.94 -3.56
CA GLY A 27 6.88 -3.39 -3.75
C GLY A 27 5.76 -4.08 -2.98
N GLN A 28 5.48 -3.67 -1.75
CA GLN A 28 4.36 -4.18 -0.96
C GLN A 28 3.02 -3.90 -1.66
N VAL A 29 2.85 -2.68 -2.18
CA VAL A 29 1.66 -2.30 -2.93
C VAL A 29 1.51 -3.14 -4.19
N TRP A 30 2.60 -3.31 -4.94
CA TRP A 30 2.62 -4.14 -6.15
C TRP A 30 2.28 -5.62 -5.86
N LEU A 31 2.81 -6.19 -4.77
CA LEU A 31 2.45 -7.54 -4.34
C LEU A 31 0.97 -7.63 -3.98
N GLY A 32 0.44 -6.64 -3.25
CA GLY A 32 -1.00 -6.56 -2.93
C GLY A 32 -1.86 -6.54 -4.18
N HIS A 33 -1.48 -5.73 -5.16
CA HIS A 33 -2.11 -5.65 -6.47
C HIS A 33 -2.10 -7.00 -7.18
N HIS A 34 -0.93 -7.60 -7.35
CA HIS A 34 -0.80 -8.86 -8.09
C HIS A 34 -1.62 -10.00 -7.46
N ASN A 35 -1.78 -10.03 -6.13
CA ASN A 35 -2.64 -10.99 -5.47
C ASN A 35 -4.12 -10.85 -5.85
N ILE A 36 -4.61 -9.64 -6.12
CA ILE A 36 -5.97 -9.43 -6.64
C ILE A 36 -6.08 -9.97 -8.07
N TRP A 37 -5.08 -9.69 -8.90
CA TRP A 37 -5.05 -10.12 -10.30
C TRP A 37 -5.08 -11.65 -10.48
N ARG A 38 -4.63 -12.42 -9.48
CA ARG A 38 -4.76 -13.89 -9.48
C ARG A 38 -6.21 -14.38 -9.57
N TYR A 39 -7.19 -13.54 -9.21
CA TYR A 39 -8.61 -13.87 -9.26
C TYR A 39 -9.32 -13.32 -10.49
N VAL A 40 -8.66 -12.44 -11.26
CA VAL A 40 -9.21 -11.79 -12.44
C VAL A 40 -8.95 -12.67 -13.66
N VAL A 41 -10.02 -13.15 -14.31
CA VAL A 41 -9.96 -14.02 -15.49
C VAL A 41 -10.21 -13.27 -16.81
N ARG A 42 -10.79 -12.07 -16.74
CA ARG A 42 -11.04 -11.20 -17.89
C ARG A 42 -10.66 -9.76 -17.57
N VAL A 43 -10.19 -9.03 -18.57
CA VAL A 43 -9.80 -7.63 -18.44
C VAL A 43 -10.65 -6.80 -19.38
N ASP A 44 -11.17 -5.68 -18.89
CA ASP A 44 -11.86 -4.69 -19.71
C ASP A 44 -11.20 -3.31 -19.61
N GLN A 45 -11.66 -2.38 -20.45
CA GLN A 45 -11.08 -1.05 -20.53
C GLN A 45 -11.24 -0.24 -19.24
N MET A 46 -12.33 -0.44 -18.49
CA MET A 46 -12.57 0.30 -17.24
C MET A 46 -11.62 -0.16 -16.13
N LEU A 47 -11.38 -1.47 -16.03
CA LEU A 47 -10.40 -2.06 -15.13
C LEU A 47 -8.99 -1.52 -15.41
N LEU A 48 -8.62 -1.37 -16.69
CA LEU A 48 -7.35 -0.78 -17.09
C LEU A 48 -7.24 0.70 -16.71
N VAL A 49 -8.31 1.49 -16.84
CA VAL A 49 -8.34 2.89 -16.40
C VAL A 49 -8.12 3.00 -14.89
N PHE A 50 -8.80 2.18 -14.08
CA PHE A 50 -8.57 2.17 -12.63
C PHE A 50 -7.16 1.70 -12.26
N ASN A 51 -6.59 0.76 -13.03
CA ASN A 51 -5.18 0.36 -12.88
C ASN A 51 -4.23 1.54 -13.19
N LEU A 52 -4.48 2.32 -14.23
CA LEU A 52 -3.67 3.52 -14.52
C LEU A 52 -3.76 4.57 -13.40
N LEU A 53 -4.96 4.79 -12.85
CA LEU A 53 -5.14 5.68 -11.71
C LEU A 53 -4.42 5.16 -10.47
N LEU A 54 -4.47 3.86 -10.21
CA LEU A 54 -3.69 3.24 -9.14
C LEU A 54 -2.19 3.51 -9.34
N LEU A 55 -1.67 3.25 -10.54
CA LEU A 55 -0.26 3.46 -10.87
C LEU A 55 0.17 4.92 -10.69
N LEU A 56 -0.70 5.88 -11.02
CA LEU A 56 -0.45 7.31 -10.77
C LEU A 56 -0.19 7.57 -9.28
N PHE A 57 -1.06 7.07 -8.39
CA PHE A 57 -0.88 7.27 -6.95
C PHE A 57 0.34 6.53 -6.42
N VAL A 58 0.57 5.29 -6.85
CA VAL A 58 1.77 4.51 -6.45
C VAL A 58 3.05 5.22 -6.86
N ALA A 59 3.11 5.77 -8.07
CA ALA A 59 4.25 6.55 -8.54
C ALA A 59 4.40 7.90 -7.79
N ALA A 60 3.31 8.45 -7.25
CA ALA A 60 3.33 9.69 -6.48
C ALA A 60 3.74 9.52 -5.00
N ILE A 61 3.63 8.31 -4.42
CA ILE A 61 4.04 8.02 -3.04
C ILE A 61 5.48 8.48 -2.73
N PRO A 62 6.53 8.12 -3.51
CA PRO A 62 7.89 8.57 -3.23
C PRO A 62 7.99 10.09 -3.21
N PHE A 63 7.39 10.76 -4.20
CA PHE A 63 7.41 12.21 -4.31
C PHE A 63 6.75 12.90 -3.11
N THR A 64 5.58 12.43 -2.67
CA THR A 64 4.91 13.04 -1.52
C THR A 64 5.54 12.67 -0.18
N ALA A 65 6.21 11.52 -0.09
CA ALA A 65 7.00 11.13 1.07
C ALA A 65 8.23 12.04 1.25
N ASP A 66 8.98 12.26 0.16
CA ASP A 66 10.16 13.14 0.17
C ASP A 66 9.74 14.59 0.48
N LEU A 67 8.66 15.06 -0.16
CA LEU A 67 8.13 16.39 0.11
C LEU A 67 7.72 16.58 1.58
N LEU A 68 7.11 15.56 2.19
CA LEU A 68 6.80 15.56 3.62
C LEU A 68 8.07 15.59 4.47
N ALA A 69 9.05 14.75 4.16
CA ALA A 69 10.31 14.63 4.90
C ALA A 69 11.09 15.96 4.93
N ASP A 70 11.21 16.62 3.77
CA ASP A 70 11.91 17.89 3.62
C ASP A 70 11.24 19.04 4.40
N ASN A 71 9.91 18.95 4.56
CA ASN A 71 9.12 20.00 5.22
C ASN A 71 8.81 19.70 6.70
N LEU A 72 9.35 18.62 7.29
CA LEU A 72 9.16 18.30 8.71
C LEU A 72 9.65 19.41 9.66
N ARG A 73 10.61 20.22 9.22
CA ARG A 73 11.16 21.37 9.98
C ARG A 73 10.64 22.72 9.49
N GLY A 74 9.74 22.73 8.51
CA GLY A 74 9.12 23.95 7.98
C GLY A 74 8.11 24.56 8.95
N SER A 75 7.44 25.61 8.51
CA SER A 75 6.33 26.22 9.23
C SER A 75 5.18 25.22 9.46
N ALA A 76 4.35 25.48 10.47
CA ALA A 76 3.18 24.63 10.76
C ALA A 76 2.17 24.57 9.58
N ALA A 77 2.19 25.54 8.67
CA ALA A 77 1.37 25.50 7.46
C ALA A 77 1.95 24.53 6.42
N GLU A 78 3.26 24.56 6.18
CA GLU A 78 3.96 23.67 5.25
C GLU A 78 3.89 22.21 5.71
N GLN A 79 4.09 21.96 7.01
CA GLN A 79 3.95 20.62 7.58
C GLN A 79 2.55 20.05 7.35
N ARG A 80 1.50 20.87 7.55
CA ARG A 80 0.11 20.43 7.33
C ARG A 80 -0.19 20.17 5.87
N LEU A 81 0.28 21.02 4.97
CA LEU A 81 0.07 20.86 3.53
C LEU A 81 0.74 19.60 3.00
N THR A 82 2.01 19.40 3.34
CA THR A 82 2.78 18.23 2.88
C THR A 82 2.27 16.92 3.49
N ALA A 83 1.84 16.92 4.75
CA ALA A 83 1.15 15.79 5.37
C ALA A 83 -0.18 15.48 4.67
N ALA A 84 -0.97 16.51 4.34
CA ALA A 84 -2.23 16.34 3.61
C ALA A 84 -2.02 15.78 2.19
N LEU A 85 -0.97 16.22 1.49
CA LEU A 85 -0.62 15.70 0.17
C LEU A 85 -0.26 14.22 0.24
N TYR A 86 0.61 13.82 1.17
CA TYR A 86 0.98 12.43 1.37
C TYR A 86 -0.23 11.55 1.74
N LEU A 87 -1.07 12.00 2.69
CA LEU A 87 -2.32 11.33 3.04
C LEU A 87 -3.24 11.17 1.84
N GLY A 88 -3.41 12.23 1.04
CA GLY A 88 -4.22 12.21 -0.16
C GLY A 88 -3.71 11.20 -1.17
N THR A 89 -2.39 11.07 -1.34
CA THR A 89 -1.78 10.08 -2.22
C THR A 89 -2.07 8.65 -1.77
N VAL A 90 -1.83 8.34 -0.49
CA VAL A 90 -2.08 7.00 0.07
C VAL A 90 -3.57 6.66 0.07
N LEU A 91 -4.43 7.62 0.39
CA LEU A 91 -5.89 7.43 0.33
C LEU A 91 -6.35 7.22 -1.12
N GLY A 92 -5.80 7.96 -2.08
CA GLY A 92 -6.09 7.79 -3.50
C GLY A 92 -5.71 6.40 -4.01
N GLU A 93 -4.53 5.90 -3.63
CA GLU A 93 -4.06 4.52 -3.90
C GLU A 93 -5.07 3.50 -3.37
N ALA A 94 -5.45 3.61 -2.10
CA ALA A 94 -6.42 2.74 -1.46
C ALA A 94 -7.81 2.75 -2.12
N VAL A 95 -8.30 3.93 -2.50
CA VAL A 95 -9.58 4.08 -3.21
C VAL A 95 -9.51 3.39 -4.56
N CYS A 96 -8.42 3.57 -5.32
CA CYS A 96 -8.24 2.91 -6.61
C CYS A 96 -8.23 1.38 -6.48
N PHE A 97 -7.57 0.83 -5.45
CA PHE A 97 -7.64 -0.60 -5.15
C PHE A 97 -9.06 -1.12 -4.94
N ASN A 98 -9.86 -0.38 -4.18
CA ASN A 98 -11.25 -0.72 -3.93
C ASN A 98 -12.11 -0.59 -5.20
N LEU A 99 -11.85 0.40 -6.04
CA LEU A 99 -12.51 0.58 -7.34
C LEU A 99 -12.18 -0.56 -8.32
N ILE A 100 -10.93 -1.01 -8.37
CA ILE A 100 -10.50 -2.17 -9.16
C ILE A 100 -11.28 -3.43 -8.71
N TRP A 101 -11.33 -3.69 -7.40
CA TRP A 101 -12.05 -4.85 -6.86
C TRP A 101 -13.56 -4.75 -7.14
N TRP A 102 -14.15 -3.58 -6.93
CA TRP A 102 -15.56 -3.34 -7.21
C TRP A 102 -15.91 -3.50 -8.69
N CYS A 103 -15.09 -2.96 -9.59
CA CYS A 103 -15.25 -3.07 -11.04
C CYS A 103 -15.14 -4.54 -11.48
N ALA A 104 -14.12 -5.26 -11.01
CA ALA A 104 -13.94 -6.67 -11.31
C ALA A 104 -15.14 -7.52 -10.87
N ARG A 105 -15.73 -7.22 -9.70
CA ARG A 105 -16.97 -7.88 -9.23
C ARG A 105 -18.19 -7.51 -10.06
N ARG A 106 -18.40 -6.21 -10.32
CA ARG A 106 -19.58 -5.70 -11.03
C ARG A 106 -19.62 -6.21 -12.46
N HIS A 107 -18.48 -6.29 -13.12
CA HIS A 107 -18.36 -6.70 -14.52
C HIS A 107 -18.13 -8.21 -14.67
N ARG A 108 -18.21 -8.98 -13.57
CA ARG A 108 -18.04 -10.46 -13.53
C ARG A 108 -16.72 -10.90 -14.18
N LEU A 109 -15.66 -10.15 -13.90
CA LEU A 109 -14.30 -10.40 -14.40
C LEU A 109 -13.53 -11.39 -13.51
N LEU A 110 -14.07 -11.72 -12.33
CA LEU A 110 -13.48 -12.68 -11.41
C LEU A 110 -13.85 -14.12 -11.79
N HIS A 111 -13.04 -15.08 -11.34
CA HIS A 111 -13.32 -16.51 -11.56
C HIS A 111 -14.75 -16.88 -11.08
N PRO A 112 -15.56 -17.61 -11.86
CA PRO A 112 -16.96 -17.91 -11.53
C PRO A 112 -17.12 -18.68 -10.22
N ASP A 113 -16.17 -19.56 -9.91
CA ASP A 113 -16.18 -20.42 -8.71
C ASP A 113 -15.52 -19.77 -7.48
N LEU A 114 -15.36 -18.43 -7.46
CA LEU A 114 -14.83 -17.76 -6.28
C LEU A 114 -15.80 -17.90 -5.10
N ASP A 115 -15.32 -18.47 -3.99
CA ASP A 115 -16.09 -18.55 -2.76
C ASP A 115 -16.55 -17.13 -2.30
N PRO A 116 -17.85 -16.90 -2.07
CA PRO A 116 -18.38 -15.65 -1.56
C PRO A 116 -17.80 -15.23 -0.19
N GLN A 117 -17.34 -16.18 0.62
CA GLN A 117 -16.70 -15.91 1.92
C GLN A 117 -15.28 -15.38 1.70
N LEU A 118 -14.53 -16.00 0.79
CA LEU A 118 -13.23 -15.54 0.35
C LEU A 118 -13.30 -14.13 -0.27
N THR A 119 -14.29 -13.87 -1.11
CA THR A 119 -14.52 -12.56 -1.74
C THR A 119 -14.70 -11.45 -0.70
N ARG A 120 -15.44 -11.74 0.40
CA ARG A 120 -15.64 -10.79 1.50
C ARG A 120 -14.38 -10.61 2.35
N ALA A 121 -13.64 -11.68 2.63
CA ALA A 121 -12.39 -11.60 3.36
C ALA A 121 -11.34 -10.73 2.64
N ILE A 122 -11.25 -10.86 1.31
CA ILE A 122 -10.38 -10.01 0.47
C ILE A 122 -10.83 -8.55 0.56
N ALA A 123 -12.12 -8.27 0.39
CA ALA A 123 -12.66 -6.91 0.48
C ALA A 123 -12.36 -6.26 1.86
N HIS A 124 -12.54 -7.00 2.95
CA HIS A 124 -12.21 -6.52 4.30
C HIS A 124 -10.72 -6.24 4.47
N ARG A 125 -9.83 -7.10 3.95
CA ARG A 125 -8.38 -6.85 4.00
C ARG A 125 -7.96 -5.63 3.19
N LEU A 126 -8.59 -5.42 2.02
CA LEU A 126 -8.32 -4.27 1.15
C LEU A 126 -8.79 -2.95 1.75
N LEU A 127 -9.77 -2.98 2.66
CA LEU A 127 -10.21 -1.80 3.41
C LEU A 127 -9.38 -1.60 4.69
N LEU A 128 -9.09 -2.67 5.42
CA LEU A 128 -8.43 -2.60 6.72
C LEU A 128 -6.99 -2.08 6.62
N ARG A 129 -6.25 -2.49 5.58
CA ARG A 129 -4.86 -2.08 5.37
C ARG A 129 -4.73 -0.56 5.20
N PRO A 130 -5.37 0.07 4.20
CA PRO A 130 -5.38 1.53 4.07
C PRO A 130 -5.86 2.24 5.33
N LEU A 131 -6.93 1.75 5.96
CA LEU A 131 -7.48 2.40 7.15
C LEU A 131 -6.47 2.45 8.30
N LEU A 132 -5.73 1.35 8.53
CA LEU A 132 -4.70 1.31 9.57
C LEU A 132 -3.51 2.22 9.26
N TYR A 133 -3.06 2.28 8.00
CA TYR A 133 -2.02 3.23 7.58
C TYR A 133 -2.49 4.68 7.73
N LEU A 134 -3.73 4.97 7.36
CA LEU A 134 -4.32 6.30 7.44
C LEU A 134 -4.51 6.75 8.89
N VAL A 135 -4.93 5.84 9.78
CA VAL A 135 -4.99 6.09 11.24
C VAL A 135 -3.60 6.32 11.82
N ALA A 136 -2.62 5.45 11.52
CA ALA A 136 -1.25 5.62 11.99
C ALA A 136 -0.62 6.93 11.49
N PHE A 137 -0.94 7.34 10.27
CA PHE A 137 -0.48 8.60 9.72
C PHE A 137 -1.24 9.81 10.28
N ALA A 138 -2.54 9.71 10.58
CA ALA A 138 -3.29 10.79 11.22
C ALA A 138 -2.68 11.20 12.58
N PHE A 139 -1.97 10.29 13.26
CA PHE A 139 -1.19 10.62 14.45
C PHE A 139 -0.02 11.60 14.20
N VAL A 140 0.36 11.90 12.95
CA VAL A 140 1.42 12.86 12.64
C VAL A 140 1.08 14.26 13.18
N PHE A 141 -0.21 14.61 13.21
CA PHE A 141 -0.70 15.90 13.72
C PHE A 141 -0.61 16.03 15.25
N VAL A 142 -0.45 14.90 15.95
CA VAL A 142 -0.31 14.86 17.41
C VAL A 142 1.16 14.69 17.79
N HIS A 143 1.84 13.71 17.19
CA HIS A 143 3.22 13.37 17.50
C HIS A 143 3.94 12.76 16.28
N PRO A 144 4.67 13.57 15.48
CA PRO A 144 5.28 13.13 14.22
C PRO A 144 6.17 11.89 14.35
N VAL A 145 6.99 11.83 15.41
CA VAL A 145 7.91 10.69 15.65
C VAL A 145 7.14 9.40 15.94
N LEU A 146 6.00 9.49 16.64
CA LEU A 146 5.18 8.32 16.96
C LEU A 146 4.46 7.81 15.71
N SER A 147 3.97 8.73 14.89
CA SER A 147 3.35 8.39 13.60
C SER A 147 4.31 7.67 12.67
N LEU A 148 5.54 8.18 12.54
CA LEU A 148 6.61 7.52 11.77
C LEU A 148 6.91 6.12 12.32
N PHE A 149 7.04 5.99 13.65
CA PHE A 149 7.26 4.68 14.27
C PHE A 149 6.12 3.69 14.00
N LEU A 150 4.86 4.12 14.19
CA LEU A 150 3.68 3.30 13.91
C LEU A 150 3.60 2.88 12.45
N TYR A 151 3.91 3.80 11.53
CA TYR A 151 3.96 3.51 10.11
C TYR A 151 5.01 2.44 9.79
N LEU A 152 6.23 2.59 10.32
CA LEU A 152 7.34 1.65 10.10
C LEU A 152 7.02 0.27 10.68
N VAL A 153 6.41 0.21 11.87
CA VAL A 153 5.93 -1.04 12.48
C VAL A 153 4.85 -1.70 11.61
N LEU A 154 3.89 -0.94 11.09
CA LEU A 154 2.86 -1.49 10.19
C LEU A 154 3.47 -2.05 8.91
N VAL A 155 4.38 -1.32 8.26
CA VAL A 155 5.11 -1.79 7.06
C VAL A 155 5.81 -3.12 7.35
N VAL A 156 6.61 -3.18 8.43
CA VAL A 156 7.36 -4.39 8.78
C VAL A 156 6.41 -5.55 9.10
N LEU A 157 5.38 -5.33 9.92
CA LEU A 157 4.40 -6.37 10.25
C LEU A 157 3.68 -6.91 9.01
N TYR A 158 3.36 -6.06 8.04
CA TYR A 158 2.70 -6.47 6.81
C TYR A 158 3.63 -7.16 5.82
N LEU A 159 4.90 -6.77 5.76
CA LEU A 159 5.93 -7.48 4.98
C LEU A 159 6.14 -8.89 5.54
N ILE A 160 6.29 -9.03 6.86
CA ILE A 160 6.51 -10.33 7.52
C ILE A 160 5.27 -11.23 7.40
N ARG A 161 4.06 -10.67 7.55
CA ARG A 161 2.84 -11.48 7.48
C ARG A 161 2.44 -11.90 6.06
N GLY A 162 3.15 -11.44 5.04
CA GLY A 162 2.91 -11.78 3.64
C GLY A 162 1.47 -11.48 3.18
N PRO A 163 1.15 -11.70 1.91
CA PRO A 163 -0.23 -11.84 1.49
C PRO A 163 -0.73 -13.11 2.16
N GLY A 164 -1.49 -12.96 3.25
CA GLY A 164 -2.00 -14.10 4.01
C GLY A 164 -2.52 -15.16 3.07
N THR A 165 -1.87 -16.32 3.06
CA THR A 165 -2.37 -17.50 2.37
C THR A 165 -3.76 -17.75 2.92
N LEU A 166 -4.74 -17.63 2.06
CA LEU A 166 -6.10 -17.97 2.42
C LEU A 166 -6.09 -19.44 2.86
N PRO A 167 -6.84 -19.81 3.91
CA PRO A 167 -7.09 -21.21 4.18
C PRO A 167 -7.54 -21.85 2.86
N SER A 168 -6.79 -22.85 2.40
CA SER A 168 -7.21 -23.65 1.26
C SER A 168 -8.59 -24.22 1.61
N ALA A 169 -9.54 -24.15 0.69
CA ALA A 169 -10.85 -24.80 0.87
C ALA A 169 -10.72 -26.30 1.22
N ALA A 170 -9.55 -26.90 0.96
CA ALA A 170 -9.19 -28.24 1.41
C ALA A 170 -9.26 -28.41 2.94
N THR A 171 -8.83 -27.42 3.73
CA THR A 171 -8.78 -27.53 5.20
C THR A 171 -10.18 -27.53 5.83
N THR A 172 -11.16 -26.86 5.19
CA THR A 172 -12.55 -26.83 5.65
C THR A 172 -13.36 -28.06 5.20
N ALA A 173 -12.94 -28.73 4.14
CA ALA A 173 -13.59 -29.96 3.66
C ALA A 173 -13.16 -31.18 4.49
N GLU A 174 -11.87 -31.25 4.85
CA GLU A 174 -11.30 -32.34 5.65
C GLU A 174 -11.84 -32.36 7.09
N ASP A 175 -12.12 -31.18 7.67
CA ASP A 175 -12.71 -31.02 9.00
C ASP A 175 -14.23 -31.34 9.01
N ARG A 176 -14.92 -31.15 7.88
CA ARG A 176 -16.36 -31.50 7.73
C ARG A 176 -16.61 -32.97 7.39
N SER A 177 -15.61 -33.71 6.89
CA SER A 177 -15.71 -35.15 6.69
C SER A 177 -15.27 -35.96 7.92
N ALA A 178 -14.70 -35.30 8.92
CA ALA A 178 -14.23 -35.91 10.17
C ALA A 178 -15.22 -35.78 11.35
N THR A 179 -16.36 -35.11 11.15
CA THR A 179 -17.49 -35.00 12.11
C THR A 179 -18.73 -35.68 11.57
#